data_AF-A0A7J3A0S4-F1
#
_entry.id   AF-A0A7J3A0S4-F1
#
_cell.length_a   1.000
_cell.length_b   1.000
_cell.length_c   1.000
_cell.angle_alpha   90.00
_cell.angle_beta   90.00
_cell.angle_gamma   90.00
#
_symmetry.space_group_name_H-M   'P 1'
#
loop_
_entity.id
_entity.type
_entity.pdbx_description
1 polymer ?
#
loop_
_entity_poly.entity_id
_entity_poly.type
_entity_poly.pdbx_seq_one_letter_code
_entity_poly.pdbx_strand_id
1 'polypeptide(L)' 'QKLLKATPKLTGEEKPEFISGTPPDLVNPPSGCRFHPRCPYVMDICREREPRRFEPEKGQKTMCWLYGGET' A
#
# COMPACT_ATOMS: atom_id res chain seq x y z
N GLN A 1 -5.63 -11.03 -0.43
CA GLN A 1 -6.79 -10.40 0.25
C GLN A 1 -6.65 -10.57 1.76
N LYS A 2 -6.39 -9.49 2.52
CA LYS A 2 -6.13 -9.55 3.98
C LYS A 2 -7.40 -9.46 4.83
N LEU A 3 -8.46 -8.78 4.36
CA LEU A 3 -9.70 -8.60 5.12
C LEU A 3 -10.33 -9.93 5.55
N LEU A 4 -10.53 -10.86 4.61
CA LEU A 4 -11.12 -12.17 4.92
C LEU A 4 -10.25 -13.02 5.86
N LYS A 5 -8.92 -12.80 5.84
CA LYS A 5 -7.96 -13.50 6.70
C LYS A 5 -7.80 -12.87 8.09
N ALA A 6 -8.36 -11.67 8.30
CA ALA A 6 -8.33 -10.99 9.59
C ALA A 6 -9.47 -11.46 10.52
N THR A 7 -10.40 -12.28 10.03
CA THR A 7 -11.49 -12.82 10.82
C THR A 7 -10.96 -13.84 11.83
N PRO A 8 -11.12 -13.60 13.15
CA PRO A 8 -10.72 -14.57 14.16
C PRO A 8 -11.57 -15.84 14.05
N LYS A 9 -10.92 -17.01 14.07
CA LYS A 9 -11.58 -18.30 14.13
C LYS A 9 -11.78 -18.70 15.60
N LEU A 10 -12.95 -19.25 15.93
CA LEU A 10 -13.25 -19.76 17.27
C LEU A 10 -12.50 -21.06 17.59
N THR A 11 -12.07 -21.77 16.56
CA THR A 11 -11.35 -23.04 16.66
C THR A 11 -10.14 -23.04 15.72
N GLY A 12 -9.05 -23.68 16.16
CA GLY A 12 -7.77 -23.72 15.44
C GLY A 12 -6.76 -22.66 15.94
N GLU A 13 -5.48 -22.88 15.61
CA GLU A 13 -4.36 -22.02 16.05
C GLU A 13 -3.92 -20.98 14.99
N GLU A 14 -4.66 -20.85 13.89
CA GLU A 14 -4.31 -19.91 12.83
C GLU A 14 -4.39 -18.47 13.33
N LYS A 15 -3.26 -17.76 13.26
CA LYS A 15 -3.19 -16.34 13.60
C LYS A 15 -3.83 -15.50 12.50
N PRO A 16 -4.69 -14.52 12.84
CA PRO A 16 -5.29 -13.62 11.85
C PRO A 16 -4.20 -12.87 11.08
N GLU A 17 -4.32 -12.82 9.76
CA GLU A 17 -3.45 -11.99 8.94
C GLU A 17 -4.09 -10.62 8.72
N PHE A 18 -3.38 -9.55 9.04
CA PHE A 18 -3.82 -8.17 8.82
C PHE A 18 -2.78 -7.38 8.02
N ILE A 19 -3.14 -6.16 7.61
CA ILE A 19 -2.20 -5.22 7.02
C ILE A 19 -1.36 -4.66 8.16
N SER A 20 -0.05 -4.88 8.12
CA SER A 20 0.87 -4.39 9.13
C SER A 20 0.94 -2.86 9.17
N GLY A 21 1.18 -2.31 10.35
CA GLY A 21 1.36 -0.88 10.59
C GLY A 21 0.06 -0.12 10.87
N THR A 22 0.19 1.16 11.21
CA THR A 22 -0.92 2.07 11.49
C THR A 22 -1.22 2.98 10.30
N PRO A 23 -2.46 3.50 10.16
CA PRO A 23 -2.71 4.62 9.26
C PRO A 23 -1.67 5.73 9.47
N PRO A 24 -1.10 6.32 8.39
CA PRO A 24 -0.20 7.45 8.55
C PRO A 24 -0.95 8.62 9.18
N ASP A 25 -0.21 9.48 9.86
CA ASP A 25 -0.72 10.77 10.29
C ASP A 25 -1.24 11.54 9.07
N LEU A 26 -2.49 12.01 9.14
CA LEU A 26 -3.13 12.75 8.05
C LEU A 26 -2.71 14.23 8.04
N VAL A 27 -2.23 14.76 9.17
CA VAL A 27 -1.69 16.12 9.30
C VAL A 27 -0.28 16.17 8.74
N ASN A 28 0.54 15.17 9.08
CA ASN A 28 1.94 15.08 8.66
C ASN A 28 2.18 13.76 7.91
N PRO A 29 1.75 13.65 6.64
CA PRO A 29 1.97 12.44 5.87
C PRO A 29 3.47 12.19 5.65
N PRO A 30 3.88 10.92 5.51
CA PRO A 30 5.26 10.58 5.19
C PRO A 30 5.65 11.12 3.80
N SER A 31 6.94 11.38 3.60
CA SER A 31 7.48 11.83 2.31
C SER A 31 7.29 10.78 1.22
N GLY A 32 7.18 11.23 -0.04
CA GLY A 32 6.97 10.34 -1.18
C GLY A 32 5.60 9.65 -1.15
N CYS A 33 5.56 8.37 -1.52
CA CYS A 33 4.31 7.60 -1.57
C CYS A 33 3.74 7.38 -0.16
N ARG A 34 2.57 7.93 0.13
CA ARG A 34 1.88 7.80 1.44
C ARG A 34 1.68 6.36 1.94
N PHE A 35 1.74 5.39 1.05
CA PHE A 35 1.59 3.97 1.35
C PHE A 35 2.91 3.25 1.64
N HIS A 36 4.07 3.87 1.37
CA HIS A 36 5.39 3.25 1.53
C HIS A 36 5.65 2.68 2.94
N PRO A 37 5.11 3.21 4.06
CA PRO A 37 5.33 2.62 5.39
C PRO A 37 4.65 1.27 5.59
N ARG A 38 3.63 0.95 4.77
CA ARG A 38 2.81 -0.28 4.89
C ARG A 38 2.76 -1.10 3.60
N CYS A 39 3.44 -0.65 2.55
CA CYS A 39 3.45 -1.32 1.25
C CYS A 39 4.43 -2.50 1.28
N PRO A 40 4.01 -3.73 0.97
CA PRO A 40 4.92 -4.87 0.87
C PRO A 40 5.83 -4.81 -0.37
N TYR A 41 5.53 -3.94 -1.33
CA TYR A 41 6.29 -3.70 -2.56
C TYR A 41 7.03 -2.36 -2.54
N VAL A 42 7.37 -1.85 -1.35
CA VAL A 42 8.08 -0.57 -1.21
C VAL A 42 9.45 -0.63 -1.91
N MET A 43 9.77 0.42 -2.65
CA MET A 43 11.06 0.66 -3.31
C MET A 43 11.64 1.98 -2.80
N ASP A 44 12.92 2.26 -3.03
CA ASP A 44 13.56 3.48 -2.53
C ASP A 44 12.89 4.75 -3.07
N ILE A 45 12.54 4.76 -4.36
CA ILE A 45 11.78 5.85 -4.99
C ILE A 45 10.44 6.13 -4.30
N CYS A 46 9.80 5.13 -3.68
CA CYS A 46 8.55 5.30 -2.94
C CYS A 46 8.73 6.12 -1.65
N ARG A 47 9.92 6.14 -1.06
CA ARG A 47 10.23 6.91 0.17
C ARG A 47 10.61 8.36 -0.14
N GLU A 48 11.12 8.58 -1.35
CA GLU A 48 11.69 9.85 -1.78
C GLU A 48 10.71 10.70 -2.59
N ARG A 49 9.90 10.08 -3.48
CA ARG A 49 9.10 10.79 -4.48
C ARG A 49 7.65 10.32 -4.54
N GLU A 50 6.75 11.30 -4.69
CA GLU A 50 5.35 11.02 -4.95
C GLU A 50 5.17 10.53 -6.41
N PRO A 51 4.53 9.38 -6.61
CA PRO A 51 4.23 8.86 -7.94
C PRO A 51 3.21 9.74 -8.67
N ARG A 52 3.44 9.94 -9.97
CA ARG A 52 2.47 10.65 -10.83
C ARG A 52 1.25 9.78 -11.09
N ARG A 53 0.13 10.43 -11.42
CA ARG A 53 -1.09 9.75 -11.85
C ARG A 53 -0.98 9.40 -13.33
N PHE A 54 -1.13 8.12 -13.64
CA PHE A 54 -1.13 7.61 -15.01
C PHE A 54 -2.17 6.51 -15.17
N GLU A 55 -2.33 6.03 -16.41
CA GLU A 55 -3.34 5.07 -16.82
C GLU A 55 -2.66 3.85 -17.46
N PRO A 56 -2.28 2.81 -16.68
CA PRO A 56 -1.60 1.62 -17.21
C PRO A 56 -2.47 0.85 -18.22
N GLU A 57 -3.79 0.89 -18.04
CA GLU A 57 -4.77 0.28 -18.92
C GLU A 57 -5.97 1.20 -19.05
N LYS A 58 -6.68 1.15 -20.19
CA LYS A 58 -7.84 2.01 -20.45
C LYS A 58 -8.88 1.90 -19.33
N GLY A 59 -9.18 3.03 -18.70
CA GLY A 59 -10.12 3.16 -17.58
C GLY A 59 -9.54 2.91 -16.19
N GLN A 60 -8.26 2.50 -16.07
CA GLN A 60 -7.62 2.23 -14.78
C GLN A 60 -6.60 3.30 -14.46
N LYS A 61 -6.84 4.10 -13.41
CA LYS A 61 -5.90 5.15 -12.98
C LYS A 61 -5.15 4.70 -11.74
N THR A 62 -3.83 4.87 -11.75
CA THR A 62 -2.98 4.56 -10.60
C THR A 62 -1.92 5.63 -10.39
N MET A 63 -1.32 5.60 -9.20
CA MET A 63 -0.19 6.42 -8.79
C MET A 63 0.81 5.49 -8.10
N CYS A 64 1.20 4.39 -8.75
CA CYS A 64 2.10 3.42 -8.14
C CYS A 64 3.31 3.22 -9.03
N TRP A 65 4.50 3.41 -8.46
CA TRP A 65 5.77 3.19 -9.15
C TRP A 65 5.89 1.78 -9.75
N LEU A 66 5.25 0.78 -9.12
CA LEU A 66 5.23 -0.61 -9.58
C LEU A 66 4.69 -0.79 -11.01
N TYR A 67 3.82 0.10 -11.48
CA TYR A 67 3.15 -0.04 -12.79
C TYR A 67 3.64 0.94 -13.85
N GLY A 68 4.75 1.66 -13.61
CA GLY A 68 5.27 2.65 -14.55
C GLY A 68 5.07 4.10 -14.13
N GLY A 69 5.23 4.41 -12.84
CA GLY A 69 5.13 5.78 -12.33
C GLY A 69 6.15 6.77 -12.92
N GLU A 70 7.10 6.28 -13.73
CA GLU A 70 8.03 7.09 -14.54
C GLU A 70 7.50 7.20 -15.98
N THR A 71 6.44 7.98 -16.18
CA THR A 71 6.17 8.73 -17.42
C THR A 71 5.15 9.82 -17.17
#